data_AF-A0A926BHU2-F1
#
_entry.id   AF-A0A926BHU2-F1
#
_cell.length_a   1.000
_cell.length_b   1.000
_cell.length_c   1.000
_cell.angle_alpha   90.00
_cell.angle_beta   90.00
_cell.angle_gamma   90.00
#
_symmetry.space_group_name_H-M   'P 1'
#
loop_
_entity.id
_entity.type
_entity.pdbx_description
1 polymer ?
#
loop_
_entity_poly.entity_id
_entity_poly.type
_entity_poly.pdbx_seq_one_letter_code
_entity_poly.pdbx_strand_id
1 'polypeptide(L)'
;MPAYNHYNQAKQMQDLPMAQKVGACITCSYWQVETPRPQDEIKMVGLCVQPQLKDYALIVSGSSACNHWAKQDGVGEQAEQYSHLNEAQA
;
A
#
# COMPACT_ATOMS: atom_id res chain seq x y z
N MET A 1 -24.72 -1.16 -15.65
CA MET A 1 -24.45 -0.35 -14.43
C MET A 1 -22.97 -0.48 -14.11
N PRO A 2 -22.22 0.59 -13.78
CA PRO A 2 -20.76 0.54 -13.69
C PRO A 2 -20.31 -0.29 -12.48
N ALA A 3 -19.30 -1.14 -12.65
CA ALA A 3 -18.71 -1.99 -11.62
C ALA A 3 -18.32 -1.24 -10.33
N TYR A 4 -18.01 0.05 -10.45
CA TYR A 4 -17.58 0.92 -9.35
C TYR A 4 -18.62 1.07 -8.22
N ASN A 5 -19.92 1.08 -8.53
CA ASN A 5 -20.97 1.25 -7.52
C ASN A 5 -21.16 0.00 -6.64
N HIS A 6 -20.93 -1.19 -7.20
CA HIS A 6 -21.05 -2.45 -6.45
C HIS A 6 -19.93 -2.60 -5.41
N TYR A 7 -18.72 -2.12 -5.73
CA TYR A 7 -17.58 -2.20 -4.82
C TYR A 7 -17.76 -1.32 -3.57
N ASN A 8 -18.28 -0.11 -3.72
CA ASN A 8 -18.52 0.79 -2.59
C ASN A 8 -19.63 0.27 -1.67
N GLN A 9 -20.68 -0.35 -2.23
CA GLN A 9 -21.70 -1.04 -1.43
C GLN A 9 -21.14 -2.26 -0.69
N ALA A 10 -20.30 -3.08 -1.34
CA ALA A 10 -19.68 -4.23 -0.70
C ALA A 10 -18.79 -3.82 0.50
N LYS A 11 -18.04 -2.72 0.38
CA LYS A 11 -17.27 -2.13 1.49
C LYS A 11 -18.13 -1.74 2.69
N GLN A 12 -19.38 -1.34 2.48
CA GLN A 12 -20.30 -0.96 3.55
C GLN A 12 -20.98 -2.17 4.19
N MET A 13 -21.02 -3.32 3.49
CA MET A 13 -21.70 -4.54 3.93
C MET A 13 -20.79 -5.52 4.68
N GLN A 14 -19.47 -5.37 4.55
CA GLN A 14 -18.50 -6.18 5.28
C GLN A 14 -17.77 -5.32 6.30
N ASP A 15 -17.86 -5.70 7.58
CA ASP A 15 -16.88 -5.28 8.58
C ASP A 15 -15.51 -5.74 8.11
N LEU A 16 -14.68 -4.80 7.66
CA LEU A 16 -13.29 -5.07 7.38
C LEU A 16 -12.63 -5.44 8.72
N PRO A 17 -11.89 -6.56 8.79
CA PRO A 17 -11.20 -6.91 10.03
C PRO A 17 -10.29 -5.75 10.42
N MET A 18 -10.40 -5.32 11.68
CA MET A 18 -9.47 -4.35 12.27
C MET A 18 -8.06 -4.95 12.17
N ALA A 19 -7.30 -4.49 11.19
CA ALA A 19 -5.96 -4.99 10.97
C ALA A 19 -5.05 -4.42 12.07
N GLN A 20 -4.51 -5.30 12.91
CA GLN A 20 -3.64 -4.92 14.04
C GLN A 20 -2.40 -4.15 13.61
N LYS A 21 -2.01 -4.23 12.33
CA LYS A 21 -0.89 -3.48 11.77
C LYS A 21 -1.10 -3.26 10.28
N VAL A 22 -1.20 -2.00 9.87
CA VAL A 22 -1.24 -1.58 8.46
C VAL A 22 -0.01 -0.72 8.20
N GLY A 23 0.66 -0.94 7.08
CA GLY A 23 1.80 -0.11 6.67
C GLY A 23 1.72 0.27 5.19
N ALA A 24 2.36 1.39 4.85
CA ALA A 24 2.30 1.96 3.51
C ALA A 24 3.23 1.23 2.52
N CYS A 25 2.81 1.17 1.26
CA CYS A 25 3.57 0.55 0.17
C CYS A 25 4.92 1.24 -0.04
N ILE A 26 5.00 2.55 0.16
CA ILE A 26 6.23 3.34 0.00
C ILE A 26 7.40 2.86 0.87
N THR A 27 7.11 2.29 2.04
CA THR A 27 8.09 1.68 2.95
C THR A 27 8.01 0.15 3.00
N CYS A 28 7.31 -0.48 2.04
CA CYS A 28 7.11 -1.92 2.00
C CYS A 28 8.16 -2.61 1.13
N SER A 29 8.77 -3.67 1.67
CA SER A 29 9.74 -4.53 0.96
C SER A 29 9.16 -5.29 -0.23
N TYR A 30 7.83 -5.39 -0.31
CA TYR A 30 7.13 -6.03 -1.43
C TYR A 30 6.70 -5.07 -2.53
N TRP A 31 7.03 -3.78 -2.41
CA TRP A 31 6.67 -2.77 -3.41
C TRP A 31 7.81 -2.58 -4.42
N GLN A 32 7.64 -3.16 -5.61
CA GLN A 32 8.59 -3.04 -6.70
C GLN A 32 8.22 -1.86 -7.59
N VAL A 33 9.14 -0.90 -7.67
CA VAL A 33 9.06 0.26 -8.54
C VAL A 33 10.35 0.36 -9.36
N GLU A 34 10.26 1.04 -10.50
CA GLU A 34 11.45 1.40 -11.26
C GLU A 34 12.40 2.25 -10.40
N THR A 35 13.69 1.98 -10.50
CA THR A 35 14.73 2.76 -9.82
C THR A 35 15.58 3.49 -10.86
N PRO A 36 16.10 4.70 -10.56
CA PRO A 36 16.08 5.39 -9.27
C PRO A 36 14.70 5.97 -8.91
N ARG A 37 14.37 5.97 -7.62
CA ARG A 37 13.09 6.52 -7.15
C ARG A 37 13.11 8.05 -7.22
N PRO A 38 12.07 8.70 -7.77
CA PRO A 38 11.96 10.16 -7.82
C PRO A 38 11.66 10.72 -6.42
N GLN A 39 11.78 12.05 -6.25
CA GLN A 39 11.44 12.71 -4.98
C GLN A 39 9.98 12.51 -4.55
N ASP A 40 9.02 12.45 -5.48
CA ASP A 40 7.60 12.22 -5.16
C ASP A 40 7.22 10.73 -5.27
N GLU A 41 7.78 9.91 -4.37
CA GLU A 41 7.52 8.46 -4.32
C GLU A 41 6.06 8.11 -3.96
N ILE A 42 5.34 9.01 -3.28
CA ILE A 42 3.98 8.77 -2.78
C ILE A 42 3.01 8.47 -3.92
N LYS A 43 3.13 9.21 -5.02
CA LYS A 43 2.29 9.04 -6.22
C LYS A 43 2.82 7.99 -7.19
N MET A 44 4.04 7.50 -6.97
CA MET A 44 4.60 6.46 -7.82
C MET A 44 3.75 5.20 -7.71
N VAL A 45 3.63 4.49 -8.83
CA VAL A 45 2.88 3.25 -8.92
C VAL A 45 3.86 2.11 -9.14
N GLY A 46 3.68 1.02 -8.41
CA GLY A 46 4.54 -0.16 -8.45
C GLY A 46 3.74 -1.45 -8.36
N LEU A 47 4.42 -2.56 -8.64
CA LEU A 47 3.86 -3.90 -8.52
C LEU A 47 4.02 -4.39 -7.07
N CYS A 48 2.96 -4.91 -6.48
CA CYS A 48 3.04 -5.65 -5.23
C CYS A 48 3.43 -7.11 -5.52
N VAL A 49 4.59 -7.53 -5.01
CA VAL A 49 5.11 -8.90 -5.17
C VAL A 49 4.99 -9.74 -3.92
N GLN A 50 4.10 -9.37 -3.00
CA GLN A 50 3.88 -10.13 -1.77
C GLN A 50 3.48 -11.58 -2.14
N PRO A 51 4.08 -12.63 -1.54
CA PRO A 51 3.97 -14.01 -2.03
C PRO A 51 2.54 -14.57 -2.18
N GLN A 52 1.62 -14.15 -1.31
CA GLN A 52 0.21 -14.55 -1.30
C GLN A 52 -0.66 -13.68 -2.23
N LEU A 53 -0.15 -12.51 -2.64
CA LEU A 53 -0.89 -11.54 -3.47
C LEU A 53 -0.36 -11.43 -4.90
N LYS A 54 0.83 -11.97 -5.19
CA LYS A 54 1.50 -11.83 -6.50
C LYS A 54 0.65 -12.30 -7.69
N ASP A 55 -0.19 -13.33 -7.49
CA ASP A 55 -1.01 -13.92 -8.55
C ASP A 55 -2.18 -13.00 -8.98
N TYR A 56 -2.49 -11.98 -8.16
CA TYR A 56 -3.48 -10.96 -8.49
C TYR A 56 -2.89 -9.78 -9.27
N ALA A 57 -1.56 -9.75 -9.50
CA ALA A 57 -0.86 -8.70 -10.23
C ALA A 57 -1.24 -7.28 -9.78
N LEU A 58 -1.23 -7.04 -8.46
CA LEU A 58 -1.70 -5.78 -7.89
C LEU A 58 -0.77 -4.62 -8.24
N ILE A 59 -1.32 -3.60 -8.87
CA ILE A 59 -0.66 -2.34 -9.19
C ILE A 59 -1.11 -1.31 -8.14
N VAL A 60 -0.17 -0.84 -7.32
CA VAL A 60 -0.47 -0.02 -6.13
C VAL A 60 0.42 1.23 -6.08
N SER A 61 -0.14 2.33 -5.58
CA SER A 61 0.63 3.56 -5.33
C SER A 61 1.47 3.44 -4.05
N GLY A 62 2.50 4.26 -3.91
CA GLY A 62 3.26 4.38 -2.66
C GLY A 62 2.39 4.73 -1.46
N SER A 63 1.34 5.54 -1.68
CA SER A 63 0.33 5.90 -0.68
C SER A 63 -0.66 4.79 -0.30
N SER A 64 -0.71 3.70 -1.07
CA SER A 64 -1.56 2.54 -0.73
C SER A 64 -1.01 1.84 0.51
N ALA A 65 -1.85 1.05 1.20
CA ALA A 65 -1.45 0.36 2.41
C ALA A 65 -2.16 -0.98 2.56
N CYS A 66 -1.55 -1.93 3.27
CA CYS A 66 -2.18 -3.19 3.62
C CYS A 66 -1.65 -3.75 4.94
N ASN A 67 -2.31 -4.80 5.42
CA ASN A 67 -1.96 -5.51 6.65
C ASN A 67 -0.94 -6.66 6.44
N HIS A 68 -0.49 -6.88 5.20
CA HIS A 68 0.60 -7.79 4.86
C HIS A 68 1.92 -7.04 4.58
N TRP A 69 2.07 -5.89 5.22
CA TRP A 69 3.22 -5.01 5.09
C TRP A 69 4.45 -5.57 5.83
N ALA A 70 5.63 -5.38 5.22
CA ALA A 70 6.92 -5.66 5.83
C ALA A 70 7.88 -4.52 5.51
N LYS A 71 8.46 -3.90 6.55
CA LYS A 71 9.36 -2.75 6.41
C LYS A 71 10.53 -3.03 5.47
N GLN A 72 10.82 -2.09 4.59
CA GLN A 72 12.07 -2.02 3.84
C GLN A 72 12.99 -1.01 4.50
N ASP A 73 14.22 -1.42 4.84
CA ASP A 73 15.23 -0.51 5.36
C ASP A 73 15.88 0.31 4.24
N GLY A 74 16.36 1.51 4.58
CA GLY A 74 17.07 2.39 3.63
C GLY A 74 16.17 3.08 2.61
N VAL A 75 14.87 3.19 2.88
CA VAL A 75 13.94 4.04 2.12
C VAL A 75 14.21 5.53 2.42
N GLY A 76 13.87 6.40 1.47
CA GLY A 76 14.13 7.84 1.61
C GLY A 76 13.41 8.47 2.81
N GLU A 77 13.93 9.58 3.32
CA GLU A 77 13.39 10.26 4.51
C GLU A 77 11.90 10.65 4.36
N GLN A 78 11.48 11.08 3.16
CA GLN A 78 10.09 11.41 2.88
C GLN A 78 9.14 10.20 2.98
N ALA A 79 9.63 9.00 2.60
CA ALA A 79 8.86 7.77 2.72
C ALA A 79 8.66 7.38 4.19
N GLU A 80 9.70 7.49 5.01
CA GLU A 80 9.60 7.26 6.46
C GLU A 80 8.63 8.26 7.12
N GLN A 81 8.73 9.55 6.77
CA GLN A 81 7.82 10.58 7.28
C GLN A 81 6.36 10.27 6.93
N TYR A 82 6.08 9.88 5.69
CA TYR A 82 4.73 9.50 5.26
C TYR A 82 4.19 8.31 6.06
N SER A 83 5.01 7.28 6.28
CA SER A 83 4.59 6.09 7.02
C SER A 83 4.33 6.41 8.49
N HIS A 84 5.18 7.20 9.15
CA HIS A 84 4.94 7.60 10.55
C HIS A 84 3.65 8.39 10.77
N LEU A 85 3.26 9.25 9.82
CA LEU A 85 2.02 10.02 9.91
C LEU A 85 0.76 9.14 9.80
N ASN A 86 0.85 8.02 9.08
CA ASN A 86 -0.30 7.19 8.73
C ASN A 86 -0.34 5.84 9.46
N GLU A 87 0.77 5.37 10.03
CA GLU A 87 0.83 4.19 10.91
C GLU A 87 0.16 4.43 12.28
N ALA A 88 0.03 5.70 12.70
CA ALA A 88 -0.57 6.08 13.98
C ALA A 88 -2.12 6.20 13.97
N GLN A 89 -2.77 5.95 12.83
CA GLN A 89 -4.23 6.14 12.66
C GLN A 89 -5.01 4.85 12.33
N ALA A 90 -4.39 3.67 12.40
CA ALA A 90 -5.04 2.38 12.17
C ALA A 90 -5.37 1.67 13.48
#